data_AF-A0A2E1LSL2-F1
#
_entry.id   AF-A0A2E1LSL2-F1
#
_cell.length_a   1.000
_cell.length_b   1.000
_cell.length_c   1.000
_cell.angle_alpha   90.00
_cell.angle_beta   90.00
_cell.angle_gamma   90.00
#
_symmetry.space_group_name_H-M   'P 1'
#
loop_
_entity.id
_entity.type
_entity.pdbx_description
1 polymer ?
#
loop_
_entity_poly.entity_id
_entity_poly.type
_entity_poly.pdbx_seq_one_letter_code
_entity_poly.pdbx_strand_id
1 'polypeptide(L)'
;MRSEWASGGLVALILYFGYHAFAGEQGLWRWGRMQHAVAEKQALLSEIQAQNEALQSDIEKLIPGQVDLDFVEILARRDLGFVYEDEYVIIEQAR
;
A
#
# COMPACT_ATOMS: atom_id res chain seq x y z
N MET A 1 -32.23 49.79 17.89
CA MET A 1 -31.34 50.06 16.73
C MET A 1 -29.86 49.67 16.93
N ARG A 2 -29.29 49.63 18.15
CA ARG A 2 -27.86 49.25 18.36
C ARG A 2 -27.57 47.73 18.39
N SER A 3 -28.56 46.89 18.72
CA SER A 3 -28.38 45.44 18.86
C SER A 3 -28.34 44.68 17.54
N GLU A 4 -29.05 45.15 16.51
CA GLU A 4 -29.16 44.43 15.23
C GLU A 4 -27.82 44.39 14.46
N TRP A 5 -27.02 45.45 14.62
CA TRP A 5 -25.67 45.53 14.07
C TRP A 5 -24.70 44.60 14.80
N ALA A 6 -24.89 44.41 16.11
CA ALA A 6 -24.11 43.46 16.90
C ALA A 6 -24.43 42.02 16.52
N SER A 7 -25.70 41.70 16.28
CA SER A 7 -26.13 40.39 15.77
C SER A 7 -25.57 40.10 14.37
N GLY A 8 -25.62 41.08 13.46
CA GLY A 8 -25.02 40.96 12.13
C GLY A 8 -23.50 40.73 12.19
N GLY A 9 -22.79 41.45 13.05
CA GLY A 9 -21.35 41.27 13.27
C GLY A 9 -21.00 39.88 13.82
N LEU A 10 -21.78 39.35 14.76
CA LEU A 10 -21.61 37.99 15.28
C LEU A 10 -21.80 36.93 14.20
N VAL A 11 -22.83 37.06 13.37
CA VAL A 11 -23.08 36.12 12.26
C VAL A 11 -21.93 36.15 11.26
N ALA A 12 -21.45 37.33 10.88
CA ALA A 12 -20.31 37.47 9.97
C ALA A 12 -19.03 36.82 10.53
N LEU A 13 -18.79 36.99 11.83
CA LEU A 13 -17.63 36.42 12.53
C LEU A 13 -17.72 34.89 12.58
N ILE A 14 -18.89 34.32 12.89
CA ILE A 14 -19.13 32.88 12.86
C ILE A 14 -18.92 32.31 11.44
N LEU A 15 -19.43 32.98 10.40
CA LEU A 15 -19.24 32.56 9.02
C LEU A 15 -17.77 32.61 8.59
N TYR A 16 -17.04 33.66 8.99
CA TYR A 16 -15.62 33.80 8.69
C TYR A 16 -14.80 32.66 9.32
N PHE A 17 -14.97 32.41 10.62
CA PHE A 17 -14.26 31.33 11.29
C PHE A 17 -14.72 29.94 10.81
N GLY A 18 -16.02 29.77 10.54
CA GLY A 18 -16.56 28.55 9.95
C GLY A 18 -15.94 28.27 8.59
N TYR A 19 -15.92 29.26 7.69
CA TYR A 19 -15.27 29.12 6.38
C TYR A 19 -13.79 28.75 6.52
N HIS A 20 -13.04 29.44 7.38
CA HIS A 20 -11.62 29.13 7.59
C HIS A 20 -11.38 27.77 8.28
N ALA A 21 -12.30 27.27 9.11
CA ALA A 21 -12.20 25.93 9.70
C ALA A 21 -12.44 24.81 8.67
N PHE A 22 -13.29 25.06 7.66
CA PHE A 22 -13.57 24.09 6.60
C PHE A 22 -12.58 24.19 5.42
N ALA A 23 -12.30 25.40 4.95
CA ALA A 23 -11.52 25.69 3.74
C ALA A 23 -10.09 26.17 4.01
N GLY A 24 -9.69 26.35 5.27
CA GLY A 24 -8.32 26.73 5.62
C GLY A 24 -7.30 25.65 5.27
N GLU A 25 -6.02 26.04 5.24
CA GLU A 25 -4.92 25.12 4.93
C GLU A 25 -4.81 23.91 5.86
N GLN A 26 -5.36 23.98 7.07
CA GLN A 26 -5.44 22.88 8.03
C GLN A 26 -6.90 22.45 8.29
N GLY A 27 -7.82 22.84 7.41
CA GLY A 27 -9.24 22.59 7.59
C GLY A 27 -9.61 21.12 7.48
N LEU A 28 -10.81 20.79 7.97
CA LEU A 28 -11.34 19.43 8.04
C LEU A 28 -11.29 18.69 6.70
N TRP A 29 -11.49 19.39 5.58
CA TRP A 29 -11.43 18.80 4.25
C TRP A 29 -10.04 18.29 3.88
N ARG A 30 -8.98 19.06 4.19
CA ARG A 30 -7.60 18.64 3.94
C ARG A 30 -7.22 17.51 4.87
N TRP A 31 -7.62 17.58 6.14
CA TRP A 31 -7.40 16.50 7.09
C TRP A 31 -8.00 15.18 6.58
N GLY A 32 -9.25 15.18 6.13
CA GLY A 32 -9.87 13.97 5.55
C GLY A 32 -9.09 13.41 4.36
N ARG A 33 -8.66 14.26 3.40
CA ARG A 33 -7.81 13.82 2.28
C ARG A 33 -6.46 13.28 2.74
N MET A 34 -5.84 13.89 3.74
CA MET A 34 -4.57 13.42 4.30
C MET A 34 -4.73 12.06 4.99
N GLN A 35 -5.80 11.86 5.76
CA GLN A 35 -6.11 10.57 6.37
C GLN A 35 -6.29 9.47 5.32
N HIS A 36 -6.99 9.76 4.23
CA HIS A 36 -7.11 8.83 3.10
C HIS A 36 -5.75 8.53 2.45
N ALA A 37 -4.93 9.55 2.20
CA ALA A 37 -3.60 9.35 1.64
C ALA A 37 -2.70 8.52 2.57
N VAL A 38 -2.76 8.75 3.88
CA VAL A 38 -2.03 7.94 4.88
C VAL A 38 -2.50 6.49 4.82
N ALA A 39 -3.82 6.24 4.77
CA ALA A 39 -4.37 4.89 4.69
C ALA A 39 -3.91 4.17 3.41
N GLU A 40 -3.95 4.84 2.25
CA GLU A 40 -3.49 4.30 0.97
C GLU A 40 -1.99 3.95 1.01
N LYS A 41 -1.15 4.85 1.54
CA LYS A 41 0.28 4.61 1.66
C LYS A 41 0.61 3.49 2.63
N GLN A 42 -0.15 3.35 3.72
CA GLN A 42 0.03 2.27 4.67
C GLN A 42 -0.34 0.91 4.06
N ALA A 43 -1.40 0.85 3.25
CA ALA A 43 -1.77 -0.36 2.53
C ALA A 43 -0.68 -0.77 1.54
N LEU A 44 -0.18 0.18 0.73
CA LEU A 44 0.92 -0.08 -0.20
C LEU A 44 2.20 -0.52 0.52
N LEU A 45 2.51 0.10 1.66
CA LEU A 45 3.66 -0.28 2.47
C LEU A 45 3.55 -1.72 2.96
N SER A 46 2.37 -2.12 3.46
CA SER A 46 2.13 -3.49 3.93
C SER A 46 2.26 -4.53 2.82
N GLU A 47 1.80 -4.20 1.61
CA GLU A 47 1.92 -5.06 0.45
C GLU A 47 3.39 -5.25 0.05
N ILE A 48 4.14 -4.16 -0.06
CA ILE A 48 5.57 -4.22 -0.42
C ILE A 48 6.38 -4.94 0.66
N GLN A 49 6.06 -4.74 1.94
CA GLN A 49 6.72 -5.44 3.04
C GLN A 49 6.49 -6.95 2.96
N ALA A 50 5.25 -7.40 2.72
CA ALA A 50 4.96 -8.81 2.55
C ALA A 50 5.70 -9.44 1.36
N GLN A 51 5.80 -8.71 0.23
CA GLN A 51 6.59 -9.15 -0.92
C GLN A 51 8.09 -9.23 -0.58
N ASN A 52 8.60 -8.25 0.17
CA ASN A 52 10.00 -8.22 0.58
C ASN A 52 10.35 -9.38 1.52
N GLU A 53 9.49 -9.66 2.51
CA GLU A 53 9.64 -10.79 3.43
C GLU A 53 9.67 -12.13 2.68
N ALA A 54 8.80 -12.32 1.69
CA ALA A 54 8.81 -13.51 0.85
C ALA A 54 10.13 -13.64 0.07
N LEU A 55 10.60 -12.56 -0.54
CA LEU A 55 11.89 -12.54 -1.25
C LEU A 55 13.07 -12.79 -0.32
N GLN A 56 13.05 -12.26 0.90
CA GLN A 56 14.10 -12.51 1.90
C GLN A 56 14.13 -13.99 2.28
N SER A 57 12.98 -14.62 2.52
CA SER A 57 12.91 -16.05 2.80
C SER A 57 13.46 -16.90 1.64
N ASP A 58 13.18 -16.50 0.41
CA ASP A 58 13.72 -17.20 -0.77
C ASP A 58 15.23 -16.98 -0.92
N ILE A 59 15.74 -15.79 -0.61
CA ILE A 59 17.19 -15.51 -0.59
C ILE A 59 17.89 -16.36 0.47
N GLU A 60 17.30 -16.49 1.66
CA GLU A 60 17.88 -17.29 2.76
C GLU A 60 18.10 -18.75 2.34
N LYS A 61 17.18 -19.32 1.57
CA LYS A 61 17.29 -20.67 0.99
C LYS A 61 18.39 -20.82 -0.06
N LEU A 62 18.94 -19.72 -0.56
CA LEU A 62 19.99 -19.71 -1.60
C LEU A 62 21.36 -19.35 -1.04
N ILE A 63 21.49 -19.15 0.28
CA ILE A 63 22.77 -18.77 0.91
C ILE A 63 23.78 -19.94 0.82
N PRO A 64 25.02 -19.69 0.37
CA PRO A 64 26.07 -20.72 0.31
C PRO A 64 26.28 -21.42 1.67
N GLY A 65 26.25 -22.76 1.66
CA GLY A 65 26.40 -23.59 2.86
C GLY A 65 25.09 -23.93 3.58
N GLN A 66 23.97 -23.31 3.21
CA GLN A 66 22.62 -23.64 3.69
C GLN A 66 21.60 -23.68 2.54
N VAL A 67 22.07 -23.99 1.32
CA VAL A 67 21.23 -24.01 0.13
C VAL A 67 20.17 -25.11 0.23
N ASP A 68 18.92 -24.74 0.03
CA ASP A 68 17.80 -25.65 -0.12
C ASP A 68 17.79 -26.19 -1.57
N LEU A 69 18.15 -27.48 -1.71
CA LEU A 69 18.27 -28.14 -3.01
C LEU A 69 16.92 -28.26 -3.73
N ASP A 70 15.84 -28.52 -2.98
CA ASP A 70 14.50 -28.66 -3.55
C ASP A 70 14.03 -27.31 -4.11
N PHE A 71 14.32 -26.21 -3.40
CA PHE A 71 14.00 -24.87 -3.87
C PHE A 71 14.79 -24.50 -5.14
N VAL A 72 16.08 -24.84 -5.20
CA VAL A 72 16.90 -24.65 -6.40
C VAL A 72 16.35 -25.44 -7.59
N GLU A 73 15.92 -26.69 -7.37
CA GLU A 73 15.32 -27.51 -8.41
C GLU A 73 14.02 -26.88 -8.94
N ILE A 74 13.15 -26.39 -8.05
CA ILE A 74 11.93 -25.67 -8.43
C ILE A 74 12.27 -24.44 -9.29
N LEU A 75 13.26 -23.65 -8.88
CA LEU A 75 13.70 -22.46 -9.65
C LEU A 75 14.29 -22.85 -11.01
N ALA A 76 15.11 -23.90 -11.08
CA ALA A 76 15.68 -24.38 -12.34
C ALA A 76 14.59 -24.86 -13.31
N ARG A 77 13.60 -25.61 -12.82
CA ARG A 77 12.44 -26.03 -13.62
C ARG A 77 11.61 -24.82 -14.08
N ARG A 78 11.29 -23.89 -13.17
CA ARG A 78 10.43 -22.74 -13.44
C ARG A 78 11.07 -21.72 -14.39
N ASP A 79 12.32 -21.34 -14.13
CA ASP A 79 12.96 -20.18 -14.77
C ASP A 79 13.87 -20.58 -15.93
N LEU A 80 14.43 -21.79 -15.91
CA LEU A 80 15.33 -22.30 -16.95
C LEU A 80 14.70 -23.40 -17.81
N GLY A 81 13.49 -23.86 -17.46
CA GLY A 81 12.86 -25.00 -18.13
C GLY A 81 13.67 -26.29 -17.97
N PHE A 82 14.44 -26.41 -16.88
CA PHE A 82 15.27 -27.58 -16.63
C PHE A 82 14.38 -28.81 -16.39
N VAL A 83 14.69 -29.91 -17.08
CA VAL A 83 13.99 -31.20 -16.98
C VAL A 83 15.05 -32.29 -17.18
N TYR A 84 14.97 -33.38 -16.41
CA TYR A 84 15.90 -34.50 -16.58
C TYR A 84 15.53 -35.34 -17.82
N GLU A 85 16.49 -36.07 -18.39
CA GLU A 85 16.30 -36.85 -19.62
C GLU A 85 15.19 -37.91 -19.51
N ASP A 86 14.92 -38.40 -18.30
CA ASP A 86 13.96 -39.45 -17.97
C ASP A 86 12.61 -38.94 -17.44
N GLU A 87 12.37 -37.63 -17.49
CA GLU A 87 11.14 -37.01 -17.00
C GLU A 87 10.11 -36.69 -18.08
N TYR A 88 8.84 -36.83 -17.72
CA TYR A 88 7.71 -36.48 -18.60
C TYR A 88 7.05 -35.19 -18.13
N VAL A 89 6.94 -34.21 -19.03
CA VAL A 89 6.22 -32.96 -18.77
C VAL A 89 4.76 -33.12 -19.20
N ILE A 90 3.84 -33.01 -18.25
CA ILE A 90 2.40 -33.03 -18.52
C ILE A 90 1.91 -31.58 -18.58
N ILE A 91 1.49 -31.12 -19.75
CA ILE A 91 0.91 -29.79 -19.94
C ILE A 91 -0.61 -29.94 -19.96
N GLU A 92 -1.29 -29.34 -18.98
CA GLU A 92 -2.75 -29.30 -18.95
C GLU A 92 -3.25 -28.36 -20.06
N GLN A 93 -4.08 -28.89 -20.97
CA GLN A 93 -4.67 -28.09 -22.03
C GLN A 93 -5.75 -27.19 -21.41
N ALA A 94 -5.51 -25.88 -21.37
CA ALA A 94 -6.51 -24.91 -20.95
C ALA A 94 -7.74 -25.04 -21.86
N ARG A 95 -8.87 -25.44 -21.28
CA ARG A 95 -10.17 -25.52 -21.96
C ARG A 95 -10.82 -24.14 -22.04
#